data_AF-A0A7G3AFN5-F1
#
_entry.id   AF-A0A7G3AFN5-F1
#
_cell.length_a   1.000
_cell.length_b   1.000
_cell.length_c   1.000
_cell.angle_alpha   90.00
_cell.angle_beta   90.00
_cell.angle_gamma   90.00
#
_symmetry.space_group_name_H-M   'P 1'
#
loop_
_entity.id
_entity.type
_entity.pdbx_description
1 polymer ?
#
loop_
_entity_poly.entity_id
_entity_poly.type
_entity_poly.pdbx_seq_one_letter_code
_entity_poly.pdbx_strand_id
1 'polypeptide(L)' 'MIKKRFNFLLYGFIGVLALTLYPIVVDPMINTNKYKKIQERNRAGVNQEEIQPGNMKVWSDPFDRRKE' A
#
# COMPACT_ATOMS: atom_id res chain seq x y z
N MET A 1 5.10 32.90 22.69
CA MET A 1 6.37 32.44 22.09
C MET A 1 6.52 30.91 22.11
N ILE A 2 6.26 30.25 23.25
CA ILE A 2 6.35 28.79 23.43
C ILE A 2 5.44 27.98 22.48
N LYS A 3 4.16 28.36 22.32
CA LYS A 3 3.24 27.68 21.38
C LYS A 3 3.71 27.68 19.92
N LYS A 4 4.36 28.76 19.46
CA LYS A 4 4.91 28.85 18.09
C LYS A 4 6.07 27.87 17.87
N ARG A 5 6.96 27.73 18.87
CA ARG A 5 8.08 26.78 18.83
C ARG A 5 7.60 25.33 18.86
N PHE A 6 6.62 25.02 19.70
CA PHE A 6 6.00 23.70 19.76
C PHE A 6 5.36 23.32 18.41
N ASN A 7 4.56 24.22 17.84
CA ASN A 7 3.93 24.00 16.53
C ASN A 7 4.99 23.76 15.43
N PHE A 8 6.08 24.53 15.43
CA PHE A 8 7.18 24.32 14.48
C PHE A 8 7.80 22.93 14.60
N LEU A 9 8.08 22.47 15.82
CA LEU A 9 8.62 21.13 16.06
C LEU A 9 7.63 20.03 15.65
N LEU A 10 6.35 20.20 15.95
CA LEU A 10 5.31 19.24 15.59
C LEU A 10 5.16 19.09 14.07
N TYR A 11 5.06 20.21 13.35
CA TYR A 11 4.96 20.16 11.89
C TYR A 11 6.24 19.66 11.23
N GLY A 12 7.42 20.01 11.77
CA GLY A 12 8.68 19.45 11.31
C GLY A 12 8.73 17.93 11.48
N PHE A 13 8.29 17.42 12.63
CA PHE A 13 8.22 15.99 12.91
C PHE A 13 7.24 15.26 11.97
N ILE A 14 6.02 15.80 11.80
CA ILE A 14 5.03 15.24 10.86
C ILE A 14 5.57 15.27 9.42
N GLY A 15 6.27 16.33 9.03
CA GLY A 15 6.90 16.44 7.72
C GLY A 15 7.96 15.38 7.47
N VAL A 16 8.84 15.14 8.45
CA VAL A 16 9.83 14.05 8.38
C VAL A 16 9.13 12.69 8.30
N LEU A 17 8.13 12.44 9.14
CA LEU A 17 7.35 11.20 9.08
C LEU A 17 6.71 10.98 7.70
N ALA A 18 6.05 12.01 7.16
CA ALA A 18 5.44 11.93 5.83
C ALA A 18 6.46 11.61 4.74
N LEU A 19 7.65 12.23 4.78
CA LEU A 19 8.73 11.94 3.84
C LEU A 19 9.22 10.50 3.95
N THR A 20 9.40 9.99 5.18
CA THR A 20 9.82 8.60 5.40
C THR A 20 8.77 7.57 4.99
N LEU A 21 7.48 7.89 5.17
CA LEU A 21 6.37 7.01 4.83
C LEU A 21 5.97 7.06 3.36
N TYR A 22 6.34 8.12 2.62
CA TYR A 22 6.00 8.29 1.21
C TYR A 22 6.31 7.05 0.35
N PRO A 23 7.55 6.49 0.34
CA PRO A 23 7.85 5.31 -0.48
C PRO A 23 7.15 4.02 -0.02
N ILE A 24 6.65 3.97 1.22
CA ILE A 24 6.03 2.77 1.82
C ILE A 24 4.52 2.74 1.61
N VAL A 25 3.88 3.91 1.66
CA VAL A 25 2.42 4.03 1.62
C VAL A 25 1.95 4.69 0.33
N VAL A 26 2.51 5.86 -0.01
CA VAL A 26 1.99 6.70 -1.09
C VAL A 26 2.43 6.20 -2.46
N ASP A 27 3.73 5.97 -2.66
CA ASP A 27 4.27 5.48 -3.95
C ASP A 27 3.61 4.16 -4.40
N PRO A 28 3.44 3.13 -3.55
CA PRO A 28 2.78 1.89 -3.97
C PRO A 28 1.31 2.06 -4.37
N MET A 29 0.62 3.01 -3.74
CA MET A 29 -0.79 3.29 -4.04
C MET A 29 -0.95 4.04 -5.36
N ILE A 30 -0.04 4.97 -5.69
CA ILE A 30 -0.09 5.74 -6.93
C ILE A 30 0.48 4.91 -8.10
N ASN A 31 1.61 4.24 -7.88
CA ASN A 31 2.32 3.46 -8.91
C ASN A 31 2.27 1.96 -8.61
N THR A 32 1.09 1.39 -8.80
CA THR A 32 0.85 -0.04 -8.55
C THR A 32 1.58 -0.98 -9.53
N ASN A 33 2.04 -0.48 -10.69
CA ASN A 33 2.60 -1.30 -11.77
C ASN A 33 3.84 -2.11 -11.34
N LYS A 34 4.72 -1.50 -10.54
CA LYS A 34 5.91 -2.18 -10.00
C LYS A 34 5.51 -3.38 -9.14
N TYR A 35 4.53 -3.17 -8.26
CA TYR A 35 4.06 -4.16 -7.30
C TYR A 35 3.28 -5.29 -7.97
N LYS A 36 2.46 -4.97 -8.98
CA LYS A 36 1.79 -5.97 -9.84
C LYS A 36 2.79 -6.91 -10.53
N LYS A 37 3.87 -6.37 -11.13
CA LYS A 37 4.92 -7.18 -11.75
C LYS A 37 5.66 -8.09 -10.77
N ILE A 38 5.93 -7.58 -9.56
CA ILE A 38 6.55 -8.38 -8.49
C ILE A 38 5.60 -9.50 -8.07
N GLN A 39 4.32 -9.19 -7.89
CA GLN A 39 3.30 -10.15 -7.50
C GLN A 39 3.07 -11.23 -8.56
N GLU A 40 3.01 -10.87 -9.84
CA GLU A 40 2.89 -11.82 -10.96
C GLU A 40 4.01 -12.85 -10.94
N ARG A 41 5.26 -12.41 -10.73
CA ARG A 41 6.41 -13.32 -10.60
C ARG A 41 6.32 -14.18 -9.34
N ASN A 42 5.97 -13.58 -8.20
CA ASN A 42 5.87 -14.31 -6.93
C ASN A 42 4.69 -15.29 -6.88
N ARG A 43 3.70 -15.14 -7.77
CA ARG A 43 2.52 -16.01 -7.88
C ARG A 43 2.50 -16.87 -9.13
N ALA A 44 3.61 -16.94 -9.86
CA ALA A 44 3.73 -17.85 -10.98
C ALA A 44 3.46 -19.30 -10.49
N GLY A 45 2.48 -19.96 -11.11
CA GLY A 45 2.09 -21.34 -10.76
C GLY A 45 1.14 -21.48 -9.58
N VAL A 46 0.66 -20.38 -8.98
CA VAL A 46 -0.36 -20.45 -7.91
C VAL A 46 -1.76 -20.40 -8.52
N ASN A 47 -2.49 -21.52 -8.49
CA ASN A 47 -3.91 -21.51 -8.82
C ASN A 47 -4.73 -20.95 -7.65
N GLN A 48 -5.11 -19.67 -7.74
CA GLN A 48 -5.80 -18.98 -6.65
C GLN A 48 -7.19 -19.57 -6.36
N GLU A 49 -7.84 -20.18 -7.35
CA GLU A 49 -9.18 -20.80 -7.23
C GLU A 49 -9.14 -22.13 -6.47
N GLU A 50 -7.98 -22.81 -6.44
CA GLU A 50 -7.80 -24.03 -5.64
C GLU A 50 -7.53 -23.72 -4.16
N ILE A 51 -6.91 -22.58 -3.88
CA ILE A 51 -6.59 -22.14 -2.52
C ILE A 51 -7.78 -21.46 -1.86
N GLN A 52 -8.58 -20.73 -2.64
CA GLN A 52 -9.68 -19.93 -2.13
C GLN A 52 -11.03 -20.52 -2.51
N PRO A 53 -12.00 -20.54 -1.59
CA PRO A 53 -13.34 -21.00 -1.91
C PRO A 53 -13.92 -20.15 -3.05
N GLY A 54 -14.53 -20.82 -4.03
CA GLY A 54 -15.21 -20.15 -5.13
C GLY A 54 -16.27 -19.17 -4.65
N ASN A 55 -16.54 -18.15 -5.47
CA ASN A 55 -17.56 -17.11 -5.24
C ASN A 55 -17.26 -16.06 -4.15
N MET A 56 -16.05 -16.03 -3.59
CA MET A 56 -15.59 -14.95 -2.69
C MET A 56 -14.63 -13.98 -3.40
N LYS A 57 -14.49 -12.77 -2.83
CA LYS A 57 -13.43 -11.84 -3.27
C LYS A 57 -12.08 -12.44 -2.89
N VAL A 58 -11.15 -12.46 -3.85
CA VAL A 58 -9.78 -12.92 -3.62
C VAL A 58 -9.08 -11.93 -2.69
N TRP A 59 -8.76 -12.35 -1.46
CA TRP A 59 -8.05 -11.51 -0.48
C TRP A 59 -6.54 -11.55 -0.68
N SER A 60 -6.05 -12.59 -1.35
CA SER A 60 -4.65 -12.67 -1.71
C SER A 60 -4.30 -11.58 -2.72
N ASP A 61 -5.15 -11.22 -3.68
CA ASP A 61 -4.86 -10.16 -4.64
C ASP A 61 -5.39 -8.78 -4.20
N PRO A 62 -4.54 -7.87 -3.70
CA PRO A 62 -4.96 -6.54 -3.29
C PRO A 62 -5.32 -5.63 -4.47
N PHE A 63 -5.00 -6.00 -5.72
CA PHE A 63 -5.33 -5.22 -6.92
C PHE A 63 -6.57 -5.70 -7.64
N ASP A 64 -7.18 -6.79 -7.20
CA ASP A 64 -8.37 -7.33 -7.85
C ASP A 64 -9.54 -6.34 -7.70
N ARG A 65 -10.31 -6.22 -8.78
CA ARG A 65 -11.42 -5.26 -8.86
C ARG A 65 -12.53 -5.71 -7.90
N ARG A 66 -13.22 -4.76 -7.28
CA ARG A 66 -14.47 -5.08 -6.60
C ARG A 66 -15.44 -5.60 -7.65
N LYS A 67 -16.00 -6.79 -7.43
CA LYS A 67 -17.14 -7.30 -8.22
C LYS A 67 -18.32 -6.35 -7.95
N GLU A 68 -18.88 -5.76 -8.99
CA GLU A 68 -20.12 -4.98 -8.93
C GLU A 68 -21.32 -5.90 -8.69
#